data_AF-A0A136IXX4-F1
#
_entry.id   AF-A0A136IXX4-F1
#
_cell.length_a   1.000
_cell.length_b   1.000
_cell.length_c   1.000
_cell.angle_alpha   90.00
_cell.angle_beta   90.00
_cell.angle_gamma   90.00
#
_symmetry.space_group_name_H-M   'P 1'
#
loop_
_entity.id
_entity.type
_entity.pdbx_description
1 polymer ?
#
loop_
_entity_poly.entity_id
_entity_poly.type
_entity_poly.pdbx_seq_one_letter_code
_entity_poly.pdbx_strand_id
1 'polypeptide(L)'
;MFWPAVGLLFCIATFLGLSKATGQDLLSRLGIRRASVSRPTTPNVEKQPLAPSADKPPTASSTAANLKTTFPPSQREQLVQLRKHLPATQQAALGDPASSCSEETFQQSLLRMDEDYRTSGDSRYSYTGFSVREIKALGDFPDYAGLSGVPLPQAYREFDIDRAKPRPYRPFRWGYHQTMSLTKLDTDWWLELESTYKSRIAQRQQLYRDHGPDVLQALPGSELACKELMEMVVQFLCARYPQYFSLHGAEGKTTTTTTTTTTTLHNRILGTTTVLSSSDPDVEAVEPLHVLLNNVPEDFAMTLRDPETGYYHFRAGVICSSLGWNVATKIGLRLDEIHKIVPDYKEKMAFSMDRFFSKMPTSKPIQRGSWGLEVSEPLYLPPGHPHLLLRQSQCPTLTPSEINLRVDWQTLRRLPLSGSIVFNFKALFTPVTEFRDEPGVPGLCAHVLRHGKREIMRYKDTWHVEHVVVPLLEGYDREQVEKGLWDGEWEPKTLEESPWFPGWEEKWHRQQGF
;
A
#
# COMPACT_ATOMS: atom_id res chain seq x y z
N MET A 1 -7.82 -88.42 6.89
CA MET A 1 -8.99 -88.02 6.08
C MET A 1 -9.12 -86.50 6.19
N PHE A 2 -8.86 -85.82 5.07
CA PHE A 2 -9.20 -84.45 4.63
C PHE A 2 -9.05 -83.16 5.51
N TRP A 3 -8.32 -82.21 4.90
CA TRP A 3 -8.26 -80.73 5.02
C TRP A 3 -9.49 -80.04 4.32
N PRO A 4 -9.64 -78.69 4.21
CA PRO A 4 -9.28 -77.51 5.06
C PRO A 4 -10.34 -76.34 5.03
N ALA A 5 -9.92 -75.14 5.49
CA ALA A 5 -10.25 -73.77 5.00
C ALA A 5 -11.49 -73.02 5.58
N VAL A 6 -11.28 -71.87 6.25
CA VAL A 6 -11.29 -70.46 5.73
C VAL A 6 -12.67 -69.99 5.27
N GLY A 7 -13.23 -68.98 5.97
CA GLY A 7 -14.26 -68.10 5.42
C GLY A 7 -15.48 -67.86 6.30
N LEU A 8 -15.36 -67.06 7.37
CA LEU A 8 -16.55 -66.41 7.97
C LEU A 8 -16.24 -65.17 8.80
N LEU A 9 -15.42 -64.25 8.27
CA LEU A 9 -15.25 -62.89 8.81
C LEU A 9 -15.36 -61.82 7.71
N PHE A 10 -16.14 -62.12 6.65
CA PHE A 10 -16.36 -61.21 5.51
C PHE A 10 -17.83 -60.84 5.26
N CYS A 11 -18.77 -61.22 6.14
CA CYS A 11 -20.21 -61.01 5.89
C CYS A 11 -20.86 -59.88 6.71
N ILE A 12 -20.10 -59.09 7.48
CA ILE A 12 -20.60 -57.84 8.09
C ILE A 12 -20.15 -56.60 7.28
N ALA A 13 -19.16 -56.75 6.39
CA ALA A 13 -18.62 -55.65 5.58
C ALA A 13 -19.43 -55.34 4.29
N THR A 14 -20.38 -56.17 3.88
CA THR A 14 -21.19 -55.96 2.66
C THR A 14 -22.59 -55.42 2.91
N PHE A 15 -23.05 -55.33 4.17
CA PHE A 15 -24.38 -54.76 4.47
C PHE A 15 -24.35 -53.28 4.92
N LEU A 16 -23.18 -52.74 5.25
CA LEU A 16 -22.99 -51.30 5.53
C LEU A 16 -22.45 -50.50 4.32
N GLY A 17 -22.29 -51.16 3.17
CA GLY A 17 -21.83 -50.56 1.92
C GLY A 17 -22.95 -50.15 0.94
N LEU A 18 -24.21 -50.45 1.23
CA LEU A 18 -25.33 -50.23 0.28
C LEU A 18 -26.47 -49.35 0.82
N SER A 19 -26.36 -48.75 2.02
CA SER A 19 -27.39 -47.82 2.53
C SER A 19 -27.00 -46.34 2.49
N LYS A 20 -25.80 -45.98 2.01
CA LYS A 20 -25.41 -44.56 1.83
C LYS A 20 -25.78 -43.96 0.48
N ALA A 21 -26.26 -44.75 -0.48
CA ALA A 21 -26.59 -44.29 -1.83
C ALA A 21 -28.07 -43.87 -2.02
N THR A 22 -28.90 -43.90 -0.98
CA THR A 22 -30.35 -43.57 -1.10
C THR A 22 -30.83 -42.49 -0.13
N GLY A 23 -29.91 -41.70 0.44
CA GLY A 23 -30.23 -40.59 1.34
C GLY A 23 -29.97 -39.18 0.77
N GLN A 24 -29.28 -39.06 -0.36
CA GLN A 24 -28.90 -37.75 -0.94
C GLN A 24 -29.85 -37.25 -2.04
N ASP A 25 -30.78 -38.08 -2.51
CA ASP A 25 -31.70 -37.70 -3.60
C ASP A 25 -33.09 -37.25 -3.11
N LEU A 26 -33.32 -37.20 -1.78
CA LEU A 26 -34.58 -36.75 -1.17
C LEU A 26 -34.52 -35.33 -0.60
N LEU A 27 -33.34 -34.72 -0.50
CA LEU A 27 -33.15 -33.35 0.02
C LEU A 27 -33.00 -32.29 -1.09
N SER A 28 -32.94 -32.70 -2.36
CA SER A 28 -32.93 -31.79 -3.53
C SER A 28 -34.32 -31.25 -3.90
N ARG A 29 -35.39 -31.74 -3.25
CA ARG A 29 -36.79 -31.32 -3.50
C ARG A 29 -37.41 -30.42 -2.43
N LEU A 30 -36.66 -29.99 -1.41
CA LEU A 30 -37.11 -29.04 -0.39
C LEU A 30 -36.16 -27.83 -0.41
N GLY A 31 -36.57 -26.78 -1.13
CA GLY A 31 -35.78 -25.58 -1.44
C GLY A 31 -35.39 -24.73 -0.22
N ILE A 32 -34.47 -25.21 0.60
CA ILE A 32 -33.88 -24.47 1.72
C ILE A 32 -32.40 -24.23 1.38
N ARG A 33 -32.08 -23.05 0.82
CA ARG A 33 -30.71 -22.59 0.66
C ARG A 33 -30.17 -22.09 2.01
N ARG A 34 -29.28 -22.85 2.63
CA ARG A 34 -28.38 -22.35 3.69
C ARG A 34 -27.33 -21.43 3.05
N ALA A 35 -27.15 -20.24 3.61
CA ALA A 35 -26.09 -19.33 3.25
C ALA A 35 -24.72 -19.97 3.51
N SER A 36 -23.88 -20.04 2.48
CA SER A 36 -22.49 -20.48 2.56
C SER A 36 -21.64 -19.31 3.04
N VAL A 37 -20.91 -19.50 4.14
CA VAL A 37 -19.85 -18.60 4.59
C VAL A 37 -18.65 -18.81 3.67
N SER A 38 -18.44 -17.88 2.72
CA SER A 38 -17.26 -17.86 1.87
C SER A 38 -16.05 -17.40 2.67
N ARG A 39 -15.06 -18.28 2.84
CA ARG A 39 -13.71 -17.91 3.28
C ARG A 39 -12.99 -17.21 2.10
N PRO A 40 -12.25 -16.11 2.31
CA PRO A 40 -11.41 -15.54 1.27
C PRO A 40 -10.32 -16.55 0.92
N THR A 41 -10.16 -16.81 -0.38
CA THR A 41 -9.08 -17.65 -0.91
C THR A 41 -7.93 -16.75 -1.31
N THR A 42 -6.75 -17.01 -0.77
CA THR A 42 -5.49 -16.35 -1.11
C THR A 42 -5.25 -16.47 -2.63
N PRO A 43 -5.07 -15.36 -3.38
CA PRO A 43 -4.90 -15.45 -4.82
C PRO A 43 -3.56 -16.12 -5.16
N ASN A 44 -3.60 -17.09 -6.09
CA ASN A 44 -2.39 -17.71 -6.64
C ASN A 44 -1.47 -16.65 -7.25
N VAL A 45 -0.21 -16.64 -6.82
CA VAL A 45 0.87 -15.86 -7.44
C VAL A 45 1.02 -16.32 -8.88
N GLU A 46 0.57 -15.50 -9.83
CA GLU A 46 0.81 -15.73 -11.25
C GLU A 46 2.32 -15.63 -11.51
N LYS A 47 2.97 -16.77 -11.71
CA LYS A 47 4.39 -16.84 -12.11
C LYS A 47 4.53 -16.14 -13.46
N GLN A 48 5.07 -14.92 -13.46
CA GLN A 48 5.56 -14.31 -14.69
C GLN A 48 6.69 -15.18 -15.26
N PRO A 49 6.65 -15.54 -16.55
CA PRO A 49 7.74 -16.30 -17.16
C PRO A 49 9.03 -15.48 -17.16
N LEU A 50 10.12 -16.12 -16.74
CA LEU A 50 11.48 -15.61 -16.84
C LEU A 50 11.76 -15.21 -18.30
N ALA A 51 12.16 -13.96 -18.51
CA ALA A 51 12.67 -13.52 -19.80
C ALA A 51 13.97 -14.29 -20.13
N PRO A 52 14.18 -14.74 -21.38
CA PRO A 52 15.39 -15.46 -21.75
C PRO A 52 16.63 -14.56 -21.62
N SER A 53 17.72 -15.15 -21.11
CA SER A 53 19.04 -14.54 -20.96
C SER A 53 19.53 -13.98 -22.30
N ALA A 54 19.76 -12.66 -22.35
CA ALA A 54 20.31 -12.00 -23.52
C ALA A 54 21.81 -11.72 -23.31
N ASP A 55 22.65 -12.65 -23.78
CA ASP A 55 24.00 -12.32 -24.19
C ASP A 55 23.92 -11.56 -25.54
N LYS A 56 23.82 -10.23 -25.47
CA LYS A 56 24.16 -9.34 -26.58
C LYS A 56 24.93 -8.13 -26.06
N PRO A 57 26.03 -7.72 -26.71
CA PRO A 57 26.81 -6.56 -26.31
C PRO A 57 25.98 -5.28 -26.46
N PRO A 58 26.27 -4.22 -25.67
CA PRO A 58 25.44 -3.04 -25.60
C PRO A 58 25.52 -2.26 -26.91
N THR A 59 24.46 -2.31 -27.70
CA THR A 59 24.25 -1.33 -28.76
C THR A 59 23.92 0.01 -28.10
N ALA A 60 24.92 0.90 -28.07
CA ALA A 60 24.74 2.31 -27.80
C ALA A 60 23.82 2.92 -28.88
N SER A 61 22.53 3.01 -28.56
CA SER A 61 21.54 3.85 -29.22
C SER A 61 20.51 4.24 -28.18
N SER A 62 20.92 5.19 -27.33
CA SER A 62 20.10 5.85 -26.33
C SER A 62 19.16 6.86 -27.00
N THR A 63 17.99 6.44 -27.47
CA THR A 63 16.88 7.38 -27.53
C THR A 63 16.36 7.54 -26.12
N ALA A 64 16.81 8.59 -25.43
CA ALA A 64 16.15 9.08 -24.23
C ALA A 64 14.65 9.18 -24.57
N ALA A 65 13.82 8.33 -23.95
CA ALA A 65 12.38 8.40 -24.16
C ALA A 65 11.96 9.84 -23.88
N ASN A 66 11.26 10.47 -24.82
CA ASN A 66 10.79 11.84 -24.63
C ASN A 66 9.70 11.82 -23.54
N LEU A 67 10.11 11.94 -22.28
CA LEU A 67 9.21 11.90 -21.13
C LEU A 67 8.19 13.04 -21.20
N LYS A 68 8.57 14.20 -21.76
CA LYS A 68 7.72 15.37 -21.96
C LYS A 68 6.43 15.06 -22.72
N THR A 69 6.49 14.19 -23.73
CA THR A 69 5.31 13.80 -24.53
C THR A 69 4.77 12.42 -24.14
N THR A 70 5.32 11.79 -23.10
CA THR A 70 4.81 10.53 -22.55
C THR A 70 3.84 10.83 -21.41
N PHE A 71 2.57 10.46 -21.60
CA PHE A 71 1.49 10.64 -20.63
C PHE A 71 1.01 9.28 -20.09
N PRO A 72 0.43 9.26 -18.88
CA PRO A 72 -0.27 8.07 -18.40
C PRO A 72 -1.48 7.75 -19.29
N PRO A 73 -1.99 6.51 -19.23
CA PRO A 73 -3.22 6.16 -19.94
C PRO A 73 -4.38 7.09 -19.59
N SER A 74 -5.02 7.64 -20.62
CA SER A 74 -6.19 8.51 -20.50
C SER A 74 -7.32 7.80 -19.75
N GLN A 75 -8.05 8.54 -18.92
CA GLN A 75 -9.21 8.07 -18.17
C GLN A 75 -10.55 8.56 -18.76
N ARG A 76 -10.53 9.09 -20.00
CA ARG A 76 -11.75 9.63 -20.64
C ARG A 76 -12.82 8.57 -20.85
N GLU A 77 -12.44 7.32 -21.15
CA GLU A 77 -13.41 6.22 -21.28
C GLU A 77 -14.14 5.94 -19.96
N GLN A 78 -13.42 5.97 -18.84
CA GLN A 78 -13.99 5.81 -17.50
C GLN A 78 -14.96 6.96 -17.19
N LEU A 79 -14.63 8.20 -17.57
CA LEU A 79 -15.53 9.35 -17.43
C LEU A 79 -16.82 9.18 -18.27
N VAL A 80 -16.72 8.66 -19.50
CA VAL A 80 -17.88 8.36 -20.35
C VAL A 80 -18.80 7.33 -19.68
N GLN A 81 -18.24 6.29 -19.06
CA GLN A 81 -19.05 5.29 -18.34
C GLN A 81 -19.67 5.89 -17.08
N LEU A 82 -18.89 6.63 -16.28
CA LEU A 82 -19.38 7.25 -15.05
C LEU A 82 -20.53 8.23 -15.32
N ARG A 83 -20.41 9.05 -16.37
CA ARG A 83 -21.43 10.05 -16.75
C ARG A 83 -22.83 9.45 -16.89
N LYS A 84 -22.96 8.20 -17.35
CA LYS A 84 -24.26 7.52 -17.52
C LYS A 84 -25.03 7.34 -16.21
N HIS A 85 -24.33 7.37 -15.08
CA HIS A 85 -24.88 7.14 -13.75
C HIS A 85 -25.00 8.41 -12.92
N LEU A 86 -24.58 9.57 -13.44
CA LEU A 86 -24.66 10.85 -12.74
C LEU A 86 -26.04 11.52 -12.91
N PRO A 87 -26.48 12.38 -11.97
CA PRO A 87 -27.64 13.26 -12.13
C PRO A 87 -27.58 14.12 -13.41
N ALA A 88 -28.75 14.43 -14.00
CA ALA A 88 -28.84 15.19 -15.26
C ALA A 88 -28.13 16.54 -15.22
N THR A 89 -28.17 17.23 -14.06
CA THR A 89 -27.46 18.50 -13.85
C THR A 89 -25.95 18.35 -13.96
N GLN A 90 -25.37 17.31 -13.36
CA GLN A 90 -23.94 17.00 -13.48
C GLN A 90 -23.59 16.51 -14.90
N GLN A 91 -24.45 15.72 -15.55
CA GLN A 91 -24.23 15.29 -16.93
C GLN A 91 -24.16 16.48 -17.90
N ALA A 92 -24.97 17.51 -17.68
CA ALA A 92 -24.94 18.75 -18.45
C ALA A 92 -23.67 19.58 -18.14
N ALA A 93 -23.28 19.68 -16.87
CA ALA A 93 -22.07 20.36 -16.45
C ALA A 93 -20.79 19.74 -17.05
N LEU A 94 -20.74 18.41 -17.14
CA LEU A 94 -19.64 17.66 -17.78
C LEU A 94 -19.56 17.85 -19.30
N GLY A 95 -20.64 18.28 -19.96
CA GLY A 95 -20.68 18.36 -21.42
C GLY A 95 -20.65 16.97 -22.08
N ASP A 96 -19.98 16.84 -23.23
CA ASP A 96 -19.76 15.56 -23.91
C ASP A 96 -18.31 15.08 -23.67
N PRO A 97 -18.07 14.11 -22.77
CA PRO A 97 -16.73 13.58 -22.51
C PRO A 97 -16.16 12.79 -23.70
N ALA A 98 -17.01 12.36 -24.65
CA ALA A 98 -16.57 11.68 -25.86
C ALA A 98 -16.02 12.66 -26.90
N SER A 99 -16.33 13.96 -26.77
CA SER A 99 -15.68 14.99 -27.57
C SER A 99 -14.19 15.00 -27.23
N SER A 100 -13.35 14.72 -28.23
CA SER A 100 -11.90 14.64 -28.06
C SER A 100 -11.28 16.03 -28.23
N CYS A 101 -10.45 16.41 -27.28
CA CYS A 101 -9.54 17.54 -27.45
C CYS A 101 -8.41 17.10 -28.39
N SER A 102 -7.96 17.96 -29.31
CA SER A 102 -6.80 17.63 -30.13
C SER A 102 -5.57 17.45 -29.24
N GLU A 103 -4.65 16.55 -29.62
CA GLU A 103 -3.45 16.28 -28.82
C GLU A 103 -2.63 17.56 -28.60
N GLU A 104 -2.55 18.43 -29.61
CA GLU A 104 -1.90 19.73 -29.52
C GLU A 104 -2.56 20.64 -28.47
N THR A 105 -3.90 20.77 -28.51
CA THR A 105 -4.64 21.60 -27.55
C THR A 105 -4.49 21.07 -26.13
N PHE A 106 -4.54 19.74 -25.95
CA PHE A 106 -4.29 19.09 -24.67
C PHE A 106 -2.91 19.42 -24.12
N GLN A 107 -1.86 19.25 -24.94
CA GLN A 107 -0.47 19.52 -24.52
C GLN A 107 -0.21 21.00 -24.21
N GLN A 108 -0.85 21.93 -24.93
CA GLN A 108 -0.74 23.38 -24.68
C GLN A 108 -1.54 23.85 -23.45
N SER A 109 -2.53 23.07 -23.03
CA SER A 109 -3.48 23.43 -21.97
C SER A 109 -3.30 22.63 -20.67
N LEU A 110 -2.16 21.98 -20.47
CA LEU A 110 -1.88 21.25 -19.23
C LEU A 110 -1.87 22.20 -18.02
N LEU A 111 -2.35 21.70 -16.88
CA LEU A 111 -2.16 22.33 -15.57
C LEU A 111 -0.68 22.38 -15.23
N ARG A 112 -0.18 23.56 -14.82
CA ARG A 112 1.20 23.66 -14.34
C ARG A 112 1.33 23.10 -12.92
N MET A 113 2.55 22.77 -12.50
CA MET A 113 2.80 22.18 -11.17
C MET A 113 2.49 23.12 -10.01
N ASP A 114 2.43 24.42 -10.27
CA ASP A 114 2.16 25.50 -9.31
C ASP A 114 0.75 26.10 -9.48
N GLU A 115 -0.06 25.53 -10.37
CA GLU A 115 -1.39 26.04 -10.70
C GLU A 115 -2.46 25.33 -9.85
N ASP A 116 -3.20 26.11 -9.06
CA ASP A 116 -4.33 25.61 -8.28
C ASP A 116 -5.58 25.43 -9.15
N TYR A 117 -6.02 24.18 -9.31
CA TYR A 117 -7.17 23.81 -10.14
C TYR A 117 -8.47 24.56 -9.79
N ARG A 118 -8.61 25.04 -8.54
CA ARG A 118 -9.79 25.78 -8.06
C ARG A 118 -9.91 27.14 -8.77
N THR A 119 -8.76 27.78 -9.01
CA THR A 119 -8.65 29.12 -9.62
C THR A 119 -8.27 29.07 -11.10
N SER A 120 -7.75 27.93 -11.57
CA SER A 120 -7.46 27.68 -12.98
C SER A 120 -8.66 27.82 -13.89
N GLY A 121 -8.35 28.20 -15.14
CA GLY A 121 -9.31 28.22 -16.23
C GLY A 121 -9.85 26.83 -16.53
N ASP A 122 -11.14 26.77 -16.84
CA ASP A 122 -11.90 25.53 -17.06
C ASP A 122 -11.39 24.67 -18.22
N SER A 123 -10.67 25.27 -19.17
CA SER A 123 -10.05 24.61 -20.32
C SER A 123 -8.68 23.99 -20.04
N ARG A 124 -8.17 24.10 -18.81
CA ARG A 124 -6.93 23.42 -18.39
C ARG A 124 -7.16 21.92 -18.23
N TYR A 125 -6.12 21.11 -18.45
CA TYR A 125 -6.20 19.65 -18.37
C TYR A 125 -5.23 19.04 -17.36
N SER A 126 -5.68 17.99 -16.68
CA SER A 126 -4.82 17.07 -15.93
C SER A 126 -4.15 16.05 -16.85
N TYR A 127 -3.08 15.42 -16.35
CA TYR A 127 -2.26 14.49 -17.12
C TYR A 127 -2.97 13.18 -17.50
N THR A 128 -4.11 12.89 -16.90
CA THR A 128 -4.98 11.73 -17.18
C THR A 128 -6.13 12.05 -18.12
N GLY A 129 -6.21 13.28 -18.63
CA GLY A 129 -7.14 13.67 -19.69
C GLY A 129 -8.45 14.33 -19.24
N PHE A 130 -8.54 14.73 -17.96
CA PHE A 130 -9.68 15.50 -17.45
C PHE A 130 -9.42 16.99 -17.60
N SER A 131 -10.42 17.75 -18.04
CA SER A 131 -10.42 19.20 -17.91
C SER A 131 -10.72 19.63 -16.48
N VAL A 132 -10.28 20.83 -16.09
CA VAL A 132 -10.61 21.46 -14.81
C VAL A 132 -12.13 21.61 -14.66
N ARG A 133 -12.84 21.93 -15.73
CA ARG A 133 -14.31 21.93 -15.75
C ARG A 133 -14.89 20.57 -15.36
N GLU A 134 -14.40 19.49 -15.97
CA GLU A 134 -14.87 18.13 -15.68
C GLU A 134 -14.58 17.77 -14.21
N ILE A 135 -13.40 18.11 -13.70
CA ILE A 135 -13.02 17.89 -12.29
C ILE A 135 -13.96 18.65 -11.33
N LYS A 136 -14.23 19.94 -11.60
CA LYS A 136 -15.16 20.74 -10.79
C LYS A 136 -16.59 20.20 -10.85
N ALA A 137 -17.03 19.70 -12.02
CA ALA A 137 -18.36 19.14 -12.20
C ALA A 137 -18.56 17.78 -11.50
N LEU A 138 -17.50 16.97 -11.35
CA LEU A 138 -17.54 15.74 -10.57
C LEU A 138 -17.74 16.01 -9.07
N GLY A 139 -17.22 17.12 -8.55
CA GLY A 139 -17.41 17.54 -7.17
C GLY A 139 -16.59 16.75 -6.15
N ASP A 140 -17.11 16.64 -4.93
CA ASP A 140 -16.47 15.91 -3.83
C ASP A 140 -16.89 14.44 -3.83
N PHE A 141 -15.96 13.56 -3.49
CA PHE A 141 -16.18 12.11 -3.37
C PHE A 141 -16.82 11.46 -4.62
N PRO A 142 -16.32 11.70 -5.85
CA PRO A 142 -16.78 10.95 -7.02
C PRO A 142 -16.48 9.45 -6.86
N ASP A 143 -17.02 8.63 -7.77
CA ASP A 143 -16.73 7.20 -7.84
C ASP A 143 -15.28 6.95 -8.29
N TYR A 144 -14.35 7.08 -7.36
CA TYR A 144 -12.93 6.84 -7.59
C TYR A 144 -12.63 5.38 -7.97
N ALA A 145 -13.48 4.43 -7.58
CA ALA A 145 -13.32 3.03 -7.98
C ALA A 145 -13.58 2.85 -9.47
N GLY A 146 -14.67 3.42 -9.98
CA GLY A 146 -14.96 3.48 -11.42
C GLY A 146 -13.91 4.27 -12.21
N LEU A 147 -13.48 5.43 -11.69
CA LEU A 147 -12.49 6.28 -12.34
C LEU A 147 -11.09 5.66 -12.39
N SER A 148 -10.68 4.94 -11.35
CA SER A 148 -9.35 4.32 -11.31
C SER A 148 -9.32 2.90 -11.88
N GLY A 149 -10.47 2.24 -12.00
CA GLY A 149 -10.56 0.81 -12.31
C GLY A 149 -10.06 -0.09 -11.18
N VAL A 150 -9.93 0.44 -9.96
CA VAL A 150 -9.57 -0.30 -8.74
C VAL A 150 -10.82 -0.39 -7.87
N PRO A 151 -11.38 -1.58 -7.59
CA PRO A 151 -12.60 -1.70 -6.80
C PRO A 151 -12.41 -1.19 -5.37
N LEU A 152 -13.49 -0.74 -4.75
CA LEU A 152 -13.53 -0.53 -3.30
C LEU A 152 -13.26 -1.85 -2.57
N PRO A 153 -12.64 -1.80 -1.37
CA PRO A 153 -12.38 -2.99 -0.58
C PRO A 153 -13.67 -3.65 -0.11
N GLN A 154 -13.63 -4.96 0.14
CA GLN A 154 -14.73 -5.64 0.83
C GLN A 154 -14.79 -5.18 2.29
N ALA A 155 -16.01 -5.03 2.82
CA ALA A 155 -16.22 -4.68 4.21
C ALA A 155 -15.71 -5.80 5.14
N TYR A 156 -14.89 -5.43 6.12
CA TYR A 156 -14.35 -6.34 7.13
C TYR A 156 -15.09 -6.14 8.45
N ARG A 157 -16.29 -6.73 8.55
CA ARG A 157 -17.23 -6.47 9.66
C ARG A 157 -16.77 -7.11 10.98
N GLU A 158 -16.02 -8.19 10.88
CA GLU A 158 -15.45 -8.94 12.00
C GLU A 158 -14.15 -8.29 12.53
N PHE A 159 -13.68 -7.22 11.90
CA PHE A 159 -12.48 -6.50 12.32
C PHE A 159 -12.68 -5.85 13.70
N ASP A 160 -11.86 -6.29 14.65
CA ASP A 160 -11.76 -5.74 16.00
C ASP A 160 -10.47 -4.91 16.09
N ILE A 161 -10.63 -3.60 16.24
CA ILE A 161 -9.50 -2.69 16.29
C ILE A 161 -8.58 -3.00 17.47
N ASP A 162 -9.10 -3.42 18.63
CA ASP A 162 -8.29 -3.61 19.84
C ASP A 162 -7.49 -4.92 19.82
N ARG A 163 -7.84 -5.85 18.91
CA ARG A 163 -7.14 -7.14 18.72
C ARG A 163 -6.29 -7.20 17.46
N ALA A 164 -6.56 -6.34 16.49
CA ALA A 164 -5.93 -6.35 15.18
C ALA A 164 -4.39 -6.30 15.25
N LYS A 165 -3.75 -7.15 14.47
CA LYS A 165 -2.29 -7.21 14.27
C LYS A 165 -1.95 -6.99 12.80
N PRO A 166 -0.79 -6.40 12.49
CA PRO A 166 -0.36 -6.27 11.10
C PRO A 166 -0.15 -7.65 10.49
N ARG A 167 -0.35 -7.78 9.18
CA ARG A 167 0.06 -8.99 8.47
C ARG A 167 1.58 -9.18 8.64
N PRO A 168 2.07 -10.42 8.89
CA PRO A 168 3.46 -10.65 9.31
C PRO A 168 4.42 -10.65 8.11
N TYR A 169 4.68 -9.47 7.54
CA TYR A 169 5.56 -9.34 6.39
C TYR A 169 7.01 -9.69 6.72
N ARG A 170 7.60 -10.54 5.88
CA ARG A 170 9.01 -10.96 5.82
C ARG A 170 9.55 -10.75 4.40
N PRO A 171 9.73 -9.49 3.95
CA PRO A 171 10.16 -9.18 2.58
C PRO A 171 11.67 -9.42 2.37
N PHE A 172 12.22 -10.45 3.00
CA PHE A 172 13.57 -10.94 2.76
C PHE A 172 13.62 -11.60 1.40
N ARG A 173 14.64 -11.27 0.62
CA ARG A 173 14.79 -11.76 -0.74
C ARG A 173 16.23 -12.15 -0.96
N TRP A 174 16.40 -13.23 -1.69
CA TRP A 174 17.68 -13.70 -2.16
C TRP A 174 17.62 -13.95 -3.66
N GLY A 175 18.53 -13.34 -4.40
CA GLY A 175 18.62 -13.39 -5.85
C GLY A 175 19.75 -12.52 -6.39
N TYR A 176 20.23 -12.82 -7.60
CA TYR A 176 21.45 -12.24 -8.17
C TYR A 176 21.29 -10.76 -8.62
N HIS A 177 20.07 -10.29 -8.88
CA HIS A 177 19.80 -8.95 -9.41
C HIS A 177 18.90 -8.10 -8.51
N GLN A 178 19.28 -6.83 -8.32
CA GLN A 178 18.41 -5.84 -7.71
C GLN A 178 17.25 -5.50 -8.65
N THR A 179 16.03 -5.70 -8.14
CA THR A 179 14.79 -5.30 -8.79
C THR A 179 13.93 -4.51 -7.80
N MET A 180 12.98 -3.75 -8.32
CA MET A 180 12.00 -3.02 -7.50
C MET A 180 11.11 -3.96 -6.66
N SER A 181 11.04 -5.26 -7.00
CA SER A 181 10.19 -6.29 -6.34
C SER A 181 8.78 -5.81 -6.05
N LEU A 182 8.11 -5.46 -7.14
CA LEU A 182 6.73 -5.03 -7.10
C LEU A 182 5.83 -6.26 -7.23
N THR A 183 4.81 -6.31 -6.39
CA THR A 183 3.66 -7.18 -6.61
C THR A 183 2.42 -6.33 -6.83
N LYS A 184 1.36 -6.93 -7.37
CA LYS A 184 0.06 -6.26 -7.47
C LYS A 184 -0.43 -5.90 -6.06
N LEU A 185 -0.95 -4.67 -5.88
CA LEU A 185 -1.61 -4.29 -4.64
C LEU A 185 -2.81 -5.22 -4.39
N ASP A 186 -2.86 -5.78 -3.19
CA ASP A 186 -4.07 -6.41 -2.68
C ASP A 186 -5.03 -5.32 -2.20
N THR A 187 -6.11 -5.11 -2.96
CA THR A 187 -6.96 -3.92 -2.82
C THR A 187 -7.72 -3.88 -1.51
N ASP A 188 -7.98 -5.03 -0.87
CA ASP A 188 -8.62 -5.10 0.45
C ASP A 188 -7.71 -4.64 1.58
N TRP A 189 -6.41 -4.55 1.30
CA TRP A 189 -5.35 -4.29 2.26
C TRP A 189 -4.48 -3.11 1.83
N TRP A 190 -5.11 -2.10 1.20
CA TRP A 190 -4.41 -0.85 0.90
C TRP A 190 -4.03 -0.10 2.18
N LEU A 191 -4.98 0.09 3.09
CA LEU A 191 -4.75 0.72 4.40
C LEU A 191 -5.05 -0.28 5.51
N GLU A 192 -4.07 -0.56 6.36
CA GLU A 192 -4.21 -1.56 7.42
C GLU A 192 -4.29 -0.86 8.78
N LEU A 193 -5.38 -1.11 9.53
CA LEU A 193 -5.51 -0.64 10.91
C LEU A 193 -5.10 -1.74 11.89
N GLU A 194 -4.62 -1.34 13.07
CA GLU A 194 -4.08 -2.25 14.09
C GLU A 194 -4.46 -1.78 15.50
N SER A 195 -4.26 -2.65 16.49
CA SER A 195 -4.44 -2.34 17.93
C SER A 195 -3.65 -1.13 18.43
N THR A 196 -2.58 -0.75 17.74
CA THR A 196 -1.80 0.46 18.05
C THR A 196 -2.39 1.75 17.48
N TYR A 197 -3.53 1.70 16.78
CA TYR A 197 -4.07 2.85 16.04
C TYR A 197 -4.21 4.12 16.88
N LYS A 198 -4.84 4.03 18.07
CA LYS A 198 -5.05 5.19 18.95
C LYS A 198 -3.73 5.86 19.36
N SER A 199 -2.75 5.06 19.81
CA SER A 199 -1.44 5.57 20.21
C SER A 199 -0.64 6.07 19.02
N ARG A 200 -0.74 5.41 17.85
CA ARG A 200 -0.05 5.83 16.63
C ARG A 200 -0.56 7.16 16.10
N ILE A 201 -1.88 7.39 16.09
CA ILE A 201 -2.45 8.69 15.68
C ILE A 201 -1.99 9.80 16.64
N ALA A 202 -2.06 9.57 17.96
CA ALA A 202 -1.58 10.54 18.94
C ALA A 202 -0.09 10.86 18.77
N GLN A 203 0.75 9.85 18.51
CA GLN A 203 2.17 10.03 18.22
C GLN A 203 2.40 10.87 16.96
N ARG A 204 1.66 10.63 15.88
CA ARG A 204 1.76 11.41 14.63
C ARG A 204 1.37 12.88 14.85
N GLN A 205 0.30 13.13 15.62
CA GLN A 205 -0.09 14.49 16.00
C GLN A 205 0.98 15.20 16.82
N GLN A 206 1.64 14.49 17.75
CA GLN A 206 2.77 15.02 18.51
C GLN A 206 3.96 15.35 17.59
N LEU A 207 4.33 14.44 16.67
CA LEU A 207 5.41 14.68 15.71
C LEU A 207 5.14 15.92 14.84
N TYR A 208 3.90 16.12 14.38
CA TYR A 208 3.56 17.33 13.63
C TYR A 208 3.65 18.60 14.49
N ARG A 209 3.26 18.54 15.76
CA ARG A 209 3.44 19.69 16.68
C ARG A 209 4.91 20.03 16.89
N ASP A 210 5.77 19.03 16.96
CA ASP A 210 7.21 19.22 17.26
C ASP A 210 8.03 19.61 16.02
N HIS A 211 7.62 19.13 14.84
CA HIS A 211 8.44 19.21 13.62
C HIS A 211 7.77 19.96 12.45
N GLY A 212 6.46 20.21 12.51
CA GLY A 212 5.71 21.00 11.53
C GLY A 212 6.01 20.63 10.06
N PRO A 213 6.61 21.54 9.27
CA PRO A 213 6.90 21.31 7.85
C PRO A 213 7.90 20.18 7.58
N ASP A 214 8.69 19.76 8.56
CA ASP A 214 9.60 18.63 8.41
C ASP A 214 8.87 17.29 8.27
N VAL A 215 7.59 17.20 8.68
CA VAL A 215 6.77 15.98 8.55
C VAL A 215 5.53 16.16 7.69
N LEU A 216 5.04 17.38 7.48
CA LEU A 216 3.86 17.62 6.65
C LEU A 216 4.03 18.91 5.85
N GLN A 217 4.04 18.80 4.52
CA GLN A 217 4.15 19.94 3.63
C GLN A 217 3.40 19.70 2.32
N ALA A 218 2.85 20.76 1.75
CA ALA A 218 2.27 20.80 0.42
C ALA A 218 2.77 22.05 -0.31
N LEU A 219 3.27 21.89 -1.52
CA LEU A 219 3.66 22.99 -2.40
C LEU A 219 2.44 23.44 -3.24
N PRO A 220 2.37 24.72 -3.68
CA PRO A 220 1.30 25.20 -4.55
C PRO A 220 1.11 24.29 -5.77
N GLY A 221 -0.14 24.14 -6.23
CA GLY A 221 -0.54 23.27 -7.35
C GLY A 221 -0.77 21.80 -6.96
N SER A 222 -0.56 21.44 -5.69
CA SER A 222 -0.83 20.09 -5.18
C SER A 222 -2.23 19.90 -4.60
N GLU A 223 -3.08 20.92 -4.63
CA GLU A 223 -4.38 20.98 -3.95
C GLU A 223 -5.32 19.87 -4.43
N LEU A 224 -5.42 19.68 -5.76
CA LEU A 224 -6.26 18.63 -6.35
C LEU A 224 -5.79 17.24 -5.88
N ALA A 225 -4.49 17.00 -5.93
CA ALA A 225 -3.94 15.72 -5.56
C ALA A 225 -4.16 15.43 -4.06
N CYS A 226 -3.92 16.43 -3.19
CA CYS A 226 -4.12 16.28 -1.75
C CYS A 226 -5.60 15.97 -1.41
N LYS A 227 -6.53 16.72 -2.02
CA LYS A 227 -7.98 16.48 -1.89
C LYS A 227 -8.35 15.07 -2.36
N GLU A 228 -7.93 14.72 -3.57
CA GLU A 228 -8.23 13.43 -4.19
C GLU A 228 -7.72 12.26 -3.34
N LEU A 229 -6.48 12.32 -2.85
CA LEU A 229 -5.94 11.29 -1.97
C LEU A 229 -6.76 11.17 -0.68
N MET A 230 -7.07 12.29 -0.03
CA MET A 230 -7.90 12.29 1.18
C MET A 230 -9.25 11.63 0.94
N GLU A 231 -9.94 12.00 -0.14
CA GLU A 231 -11.26 11.43 -0.44
C GLU A 231 -11.20 9.93 -0.72
N MET A 232 -10.21 9.48 -1.50
CA MET A 232 -10.00 8.06 -1.79
C MET A 232 -9.69 7.25 -0.52
N VAL A 233 -8.87 7.81 0.37
CA VAL A 233 -8.54 7.20 1.67
C VAL A 233 -9.79 7.10 2.55
N VAL A 234 -10.58 8.17 2.63
CA VAL A 234 -11.81 8.17 3.43
C VAL A 234 -12.85 7.19 2.88
N GLN A 235 -13.04 7.12 1.56
CA GLN A 235 -13.90 6.11 0.93
C GLN A 235 -13.42 4.70 1.24
N PHE A 236 -12.11 4.44 1.20
CA PHE A 236 -11.55 3.15 1.60
C PHE A 236 -11.88 2.81 3.05
N LEU A 237 -11.65 3.72 3.99
CA LEU A 237 -11.91 3.48 5.41
C LEU A 237 -13.39 3.22 5.69
N CYS A 238 -14.29 4.00 5.08
CA CYS A 238 -15.73 3.79 5.21
C CYS A 238 -16.20 2.46 4.59
N ALA A 239 -15.59 2.03 3.48
CA ALA A 239 -15.93 0.75 2.83
C ALA A 239 -15.36 -0.45 3.60
N ARG A 240 -14.08 -0.40 3.99
CA ARG A 240 -13.38 -1.51 4.66
C ARG A 240 -13.79 -1.66 6.12
N TYR A 241 -13.96 -0.56 6.83
CA TYR A 241 -14.21 -0.53 8.29
C TYR A 241 -15.49 0.25 8.64
N PRO A 242 -16.66 -0.13 8.09
CA PRO A 242 -17.91 0.63 8.21
C PRO A 242 -18.41 0.76 9.65
N GLN A 243 -18.04 -0.17 10.54
CA GLN A 243 -18.35 -0.10 11.97
C GLN A 243 -17.60 1.03 12.69
N TYR A 244 -16.49 1.49 12.12
CA TYR A 244 -15.62 2.51 12.73
C TYR A 244 -15.68 3.85 12.01
N PHE A 245 -15.86 3.87 10.69
CA PHE A 245 -15.84 5.09 9.90
C PHE A 245 -17.14 5.28 9.13
N SER A 246 -17.67 6.50 9.15
CA SER A 246 -18.79 6.87 8.27
C SER A 246 -18.66 8.31 7.79
N LEU A 247 -18.99 8.50 6.53
CA LEU A 247 -19.24 9.80 5.93
C LEU A 247 -20.69 10.19 6.19
N HIS A 248 -20.92 11.38 6.73
CA HIS A 248 -22.23 12.02 6.72
C HIS A 248 -22.19 13.12 5.65
N GLY A 249 -23.02 12.95 4.63
CA GLY A 249 -23.10 13.88 3.52
C GLY A 249 -23.81 15.15 3.92
N ALA A 250 -23.50 16.24 3.20
CA ALA A 250 -24.24 17.48 3.05
C ALA A 250 -25.59 17.58 3.79
N GLU A 251 -25.58 17.63 5.13
CA GLU A 251 -26.79 17.92 5.89
C GLU A 251 -27.15 19.37 5.59
N GLY A 252 -28.21 19.55 4.81
CA GLY A 252 -28.70 20.87 4.41
C GLY A 252 -29.22 21.61 5.63
N LYS A 253 -28.43 22.54 6.18
CA LYS A 253 -28.97 23.48 7.19
C LYS A 253 -29.71 24.57 6.44
N THR A 254 -31.02 24.41 6.30
CA THR A 254 -31.87 25.44 5.71
C THR A 254 -32.06 26.56 6.73
N THR A 255 -31.37 27.68 6.53
CA THR A 255 -31.82 28.96 7.10
C THR A 255 -32.83 29.59 6.14
N THR A 256 -33.55 30.62 6.59
CA THR A 256 -34.70 31.25 5.89
C THR A 256 -34.41 31.72 4.45
N THR A 257 -33.15 31.70 3.99
CA THR A 257 -32.71 32.19 2.67
C THR A 257 -31.61 31.37 1.97
N THR A 258 -30.97 30.38 2.62
CA THR A 258 -29.83 29.62 2.03
C THR A 258 -29.71 28.20 2.60
N THR A 259 -29.43 27.23 1.72
CA THR A 259 -29.09 25.84 2.09
C THR A 259 -27.59 25.66 1.99
N THR A 260 -26.90 25.50 3.11
CA THR A 260 -25.47 25.13 3.15
C THR A 260 -25.32 23.63 3.33
N THR A 261 -24.21 23.09 2.83
CA THR A 261 -23.93 21.66 2.76
C THR A 261 -22.56 21.40 3.39
N THR A 262 -22.51 20.55 4.41
CA THR A 262 -21.26 20.16 5.08
C THR A 262 -21.09 18.65 5.03
N THR A 263 -19.90 18.20 4.63
CA THR A 263 -19.52 16.77 4.64
C THR A 263 -18.60 16.51 5.81
N THR A 264 -18.93 15.51 6.64
CA THR A 264 -18.14 15.16 7.82
C THR A 264 -17.72 13.69 7.83
N LEU A 265 -16.49 13.44 8.30
CA LEU A 265 -16.01 12.11 8.66
C LEU A 265 -16.24 11.88 10.15
N HIS A 266 -16.90 10.77 10.48
CA HIS A 266 -16.98 10.28 11.86
C HIS A 266 -16.02 9.11 12.03
N ASN A 267 -15.11 9.23 12.98
CA ASN A 267 -14.16 8.21 13.38
C ASN A 267 -14.50 7.72 14.79
N ARG A 268 -15.18 6.58 14.88
CA ARG A 268 -15.66 6.00 16.15
C ARG A 268 -14.55 5.37 16.97
N ILE A 269 -13.38 5.08 16.38
CA ILE A 269 -12.22 4.57 17.13
C ILE A 269 -11.66 5.68 18.04
N LEU A 270 -11.59 6.91 17.52
CA LEU A 270 -11.10 8.08 18.26
C LEU A 270 -12.23 8.90 18.93
N GLY A 271 -13.48 8.69 18.53
CA GLY A 271 -14.61 9.51 18.98
C GLY A 271 -14.61 10.91 18.37
N THR A 272 -14.03 11.09 17.18
CA THR A 272 -13.87 12.40 16.53
C THR A 272 -14.81 12.58 15.33
N THR A 273 -15.15 13.84 15.06
CA THR A 273 -15.83 14.28 13.84
C THR A 273 -14.97 15.33 13.16
N THR A 274 -14.68 15.14 11.87
CA THR A 274 -13.84 16.04 11.07
C THR A 274 -14.65 16.62 9.92
N VAL A 275 -14.66 17.94 9.75
CA VAL A 275 -15.29 18.59 8.58
C VAL A 275 -14.34 18.45 7.39
N LEU A 276 -14.81 17.82 6.31
CA LEU A 276 -14.03 17.55 5.10
C LEU A 276 -14.27 18.60 4.02
N SER A 277 -15.50 19.08 3.90
CA SER A 277 -15.88 20.19 3.02
C SER A 277 -17.13 20.88 3.55
N SER A 278 -17.25 22.19 3.31
CA SER A 278 -18.45 22.96 3.60
C SER A 278 -18.68 24.06 2.56
N SER A 279 -19.94 24.29 2.20
CA SER A 279 -20.35 25.48 1.45
C SER A 279 -20.77 26.64 2.36
N ASP A 280 -20.76 26.44 3.67
CA ASP A 280 -20.97 27.48 4.66
C ASP A 280 -19.66 28.26 4.88
N PRO A 281 -19.64 29.58 4.61
CA PRO A 281 -18.42 30.38 4.76
C PRO A 281 -17.94 30.49 6.22
N ASP A 282 -18.80 30.21 7.19
CA ASP A 282 -18.47 30.25 8.62
C ASP A 282 -17.93 28.90 9.16
N VAL A 283 -17.89 27.87 8.32
CA VAL A 283 -17.42 26.52 8.69
C VAL A 283 -16.12 26.20 7.95
N GLU A 284 -15.02 26.20 8.70
CA GLU A 284 -13.71 25.85 8.15
C GLU A 284 -13.56 24.32 8.01
N ALA A 285 -13.26 23.88 6.79
CA ALA A 285 -12.91 22.49 6.51
C ALA A 285 -11.45 22.21 6.88
N VAL A 286 -11.18 21.00 7.36
CA VAL A 286 -9.81 20.59 7.69
C VAL A 286 -9.05 20.30 6.40
N GLU A 287 -7.84 20.87 6.28
CA GLU A 287 -6.96 20.65 5.14
C GLU A 287 -6.73 19.16 4.85
N PRO A 288 -6.71 18.72 3.58
CA PRO A 288 -6.72 17.29 3.24
C PRO A 288 -5.60 16.45 3.88
N LEU A 289 -4.36 16.97 3.93
CA LEU A 289 -3.25 16.25 4.56
C LEU A 289 -3.39 16.18 6.08
N HIS A 290 -4.03 17.17 6.72
CA HIS A 290 -4.32 17.14 8.15
C HIS A 290 -5.43 16.13 8.48
N VAL A 291 -6.40 15.93 7.58
CA VAL A 291 -7.36 14.81 7.71
C VAL A 291 -6.62 13.47 7.75
N LEU A 292 -5.66 13.26 6.84
CA LEU A 292 -4.82 12.06 6.81
C LEU A 292 -3.97 11.90 8.06
N LEU A 293 -3.28 12.97 8.50
CA LEU A 293 -2.48 12.99 9.74
C LEU A 293 -3.30 12.52 10.95
N ASN A 294 -4.54 12.99 11.05
CA ASN A 294 -5.40 12.79 12.22
C ASN A 294 -6.20 11.49 12.20
N ASN A 295 -6.25 10.76 11.09
CA ASN A 295 -7.12 9.58 10.95
C ASN A 295 -6.41 8.34 10.41
N VAL A 296 -5.22 8.45 9.84
CA VAL A 296 -4.55 7.35 9.15
C VAL A 296 -3.13 7.16 9.67
N PRO A 297 -2.75 5.93 10.09
CA PRO A 297 -1.44 5.68 10.68
C PRO A 297 -0.30 5.65 9.63
N GLU A 298 -0.64 5.61 8.35
CA GLU A 298 0.29 5.51 7.23
C GLU A 298 0.82 6.87 6.76
N ASP A 299 2.00 6.85 6.16
CA ASP A 299 2.63 8.00 5.54
C ASP A 299 2.29 8.07 4.05
N PHE A 300 2.22 9.29 3.52
CA PHE A 300 1.92 9.54 2.11
C PHE A 300 2.90 10.56 1.54
N ALA A 301 3.49 10.23 0.40
CA ALA A 301 4.27 11.12 -0.43
C ALA A 301 3.66 11.19 -1.83
N MET A 302 3.54 12.40 -2.37
CA MET A 302 2.81 12.66 -3.61
C MET A 302 3.70 13.37 -4.60
N THR A 303 3.79 12.80 -5.80
CA THR A 303 4.57 13.40 -6.88
C THR A 303 3.69 13.92 -8.00
N LEU A 304 3.99 15.13 -8.47
CA LEU A 304 3.37 15.70 -9.66
C LEU A 304 4.34 15.67 -10.82
N ARG A 305 3.79 15.50 -12.01
CA ARG A 305 4.53 15.55 -13.26
C ARG A 305 4.80 17.01 -13.64
N ASP A 306 6.03 17.30 -14.01
CA ASP A 306 6.41 18.56 -14.63
C ASP A 306 5.95 18.58 -16.10
N PRO A 307 5.15 19.58 -16.53
CA PRO A 307 4.67 19.66 -17.92
C PRO A 307 5.78 19.94 -18.92
N GLU A 308 6.87 20.60 -18.52
CA GLU A 308 7.96 21.01 -19.42
C GLU A 308 8.95 19.86 -19.67
N THR A 309 9.22 19.05 -18.66
CA THR A 309 10.23 17.98 -18.72
C THR A 309 9.63 16.56 -18.71
N GLY A 310 8.45 16.37 -18.13
CA GLY A 310 7.83 15.07 -17.90
C GLY A 310 8.33 14.31 -16.67
N TYR A 311 9.29 14.86 -15.91
CA TYR A 311 9.76 14.24 -14.66
C TYR A 311 8.79 14.46 -13.50
N TYR A 312 8.79 13.52 -12.55
CA TYR A 312 7.97 13.61 -11.35
C TYR A 312 8.76 14.21 -10.18
N HIS A 313 8.16 15.18 -9.50
CA HIS A 313 8.73 15.88 -8.36
C HIS A 313 7.89 15.63 -7.11
N PHE A 314 8.50 15.50 -5.95
CA PHE A 314 7.78 15.38 -4.67
C PHE A 314 7.18 16.73 -4.28
N ARG A 315 5.84 16.83 -4.24
CA ARG A 315 5.12 18.12 -4.11
C ARG A 315 4.28 18.22 -2.86
N ALA A 316 3.84 17.11 -2.28
CA ALA A 316 3.07 17.12 -1.06
C ALA A 316 3.21 15.81 -0.29
N GLY A 317 3.15 15.84 1.03
CA GLY A 317 3.17 14.62 1.82
C GLY A 317 2.99 14.85 3.32
N VAL A 318 2.63 13.76 3.99
CA VAL A 318 2.60 13.61 5.45
C VAL A 318 3.42 12.37 5.79
N ILE A 319 4.59 12.55 6.39
CA ILE A 319 5.60 11.51 6.63
C ILE A 319 6.08 11.60 8.07
N CYS A 320 5.48 10.78 8.93
CA CYS A 320 5.78 10.71 10.36
C CYS A 320 6.64 9.48 10.72
N SER A 321 7.12 8.72 9.73
CA SER A 321 7.87 7.48 9.95
C SER A 321 9.12 7.36 9.08
N SER A 322 9.92 8.42 8.98
CA SER A 322 11.19 8.44 8.23
C SER A 322 12.42 8.30 9.13
N LEU A 323 13.48 7.65 8.63
CA LEU A 323 14.76 7.48 9.33
C LEU A 323 15.90 8.12 8.53
N GLY A 324 16.61 9.07 9.13
CA GLY A 324 17.76 9.75 8.52
C GLY A 324 17.41 10.79 7.45
N TRP A 325 16.13 11.10 7.24
CA TRP A 325 15.64 12.13 6.32
C TRP A 325 14.27 12.62 6.80
N ASN A 326 13.78 13.73 6.24
CA ASN A 326 12.46 14.28 6.53
C ASN A 326 11.82 14.94 5.28
N VAL A 327 10.56 15.37 5.36
CA VAL A 327 9.85 15.97 4.20
C VAL A 327 10.61 17.19 3.67
N ALA A 328 11.01 18.12 4.54
CA ALA A 328 11.70 19.35 4.15
C ALA A 328 13.00 19.10 3.39
N THR A 329 13.73 18.02 3.70
CA THR A 329 14.98 17.66 2.98
C THR A 329 14.74 17.10 1.57
N LYS A 330 13.50 16.73 1.23
CA LYS A 330 13.16 16.04 -0.03
C LYS A 330 12.12 16.76 -0.87
N ILE A 331 11.31 17.63 -0.29
CA ILE A 331 10.24 18.35 -0.98
C ILE A 331 10.81 19.14 -2.16
N GLY A 332 10.09 19.15 -3.29
CA GLY A 332 10.48 19.81 -4.53
C GLY A 332 11.50 19.03 -5.37
N LEU A 333 12.19 18.03 -4.84
CA LEU A 333 13.17 17.24 -5.57
C LEU A 333 12.52 16.26 -6.56
N ARG A 334 13.27 15.92 -7.61
CA ARG A 334 12.96 14.83 -8.54
C ARG A 334 13.21 13.47 -7.92
N LEU A 335 12.62 12.42 -8.51
CA LEU A 335 12.84 11.05 -8.07
C LEU A 335 14.33 10.67 -7.98
N ASP A 336 15.14 11.02 -8.99
CA ASP A 336 16.56 10.68 -8.99
C ASP A 336 17.36 11.42 -7.91
N GLU A 337 16.98 12.66 -7.61
CA GLU A 337 17.59 13.47 -6.56
C GLU A 337 17.21 12.96 -5.16
N ILE A 338 15.95 12.56 -4.96
CA ILE A 338 15.48 11.95 -3.71
C ILE A 338 16.31 10.70 -3.38
N HIS A 339 16.56 9.87 -4.40
CA HIS A 339 17.23 8.57 -4.29
C HIS A 339 18.75 8.63 -4.49
N LYS A 340 19.37 9.83 -4.49
CA LYS A 340 20.81 10.03 -4.73
C LYS A 340 21.74 9.12 -3.90
N ILE A 341 21.34 8.78 -2.66
CA ILE A 341 22.15 7.97 -1.74
C ILE A 341 21.91 6.45 -1.89
N VAL A 342 20.95 6.03 -2.71
CA VAL A 342 20.58 4.62 -2.88
C VAL A 342 21.60 3.95 -3.82
N PRO A 343 22.32 2.90 -3.37
CA PRO A 343 23.28 2.19 -4.20
C PRO A 343 22.66 1.67 -5.50
N ASP A 344 23.43 1.73 -6.59
CA ASP A 344 23.03 1.31 -7.94
C ASP A 344 21.81 2.06 -8.55
N TYR A 345 21.21 3.06 -7.87
CA TYR A 345 19.99 3.70 -8.37
C TYR A 345 20.24 4.41 -9.69
N LYS A 346 21.25 5.29 -9.74
CA LYS A 346 21.54 6.10 -10.92
C LYS A 346 21.89 5.22 -12.12
N GLU A 347 22.70 4.19 -11.90
CA GLU A 347 23.25 3.35 -12.94
C GLU A 347 22.26 2.27 -13.43
N LYS A 348 21.39 1.75 -12.55
CA LYS A 348 20.55 0.58 -12.86
C LYS A 348 19.05 0.82 -12.80
N MET A 349 18.58 1.85 -12.09
CA MET A 349 17.14 2.03 -11.79
C MET A 349 16.54 3.34 -12.30
N ALA A 350 17.29 4.44 -12.37
CA ALA A 350 16.73 5.77 -12.67
C ALA A 350 15.89 5.78 -13.95
N PHE A 351 16.46 5.31 -15.07
CA PHE A 351 15.76 5.29 -16.36
C PHE A 351 14.49 4.42 -16.34
N SER A 352 14.55 3.23 -15.73
CA SER A 352 13.40 2.33 -15.67
C SER A 352 12.30 2.89 -14.76
N MET A 353 12.68 3.56 -13.67
CA MET A 353 11.77 4.24 -12.75
C MET A 353 11.05 5.41 -13.43
N ASP A 354 11.76 6.29 -14.14
CA ASP A 354 11.14 7.43 -14.83
C ASP A 354 10.12 6.97 -15.89
N ARG A 355 10.49 5.94 -16.66
CA ARG A 355 9.60 5.31 -17.66
C ARG A 355 8.40 4.65 -16.99
N PHE A 356 8.61 3.99 -15.84
CA PHE A 356 7.54 3.37 -15.07
C PHE A 356 6.55 4.43 -14.57
N PHE A 357 7.04 5.49 -13.92
CA PHE A 357 6.22 6.60 -13.42
C PHE A 357 5.47 7.32 -14.54
N SER A 358 6.04 7.43 -15.74
CA SER A 358 5.34 8.07 -16.85
C SER A 358 4.19 7.24 -17.42
N LYS A 359 4.28 5.90 -17.33
CA LYS A 359 3.32 4.97 -17.97
C LYS A 359 2.40 4.23 -17.02
N MET A 360 2.64 4.31 -15.70
CA MET A 360 1.86 3.58 -14.70
C MET A 360 0.36 3.88 -14.86
N PRO A 361 -0.52 2.89 -15.04
CA PRO A 361 -1.96 3.11 -15.11
C PRO A 361 -2.56 3.33 -13.72
N THR A 362 -3.75 3.92 -13.68
CA THR A 362 -4.59 4.03 -12.46
C THR A 362 -5.05 2.67 -11.93
N SER A 363 -5.30 1.71 -12.84
CA SER A 363 -5.93 0.42 -12.55
C SER A 363 -5.00 -0.68 -12.05
N LYS A 364 -3.68 -0.42 -12.01
CA LYS A 364 -2.68 -1.41 -11.55
C LYS A 364 -1.77 -0.81 -10.46
N PRO A 365 -2.34 -0.47 -9.29
CA PRO A 365 -1.52 -0.15 -8.14
C PRO A 365 -0.67 -1.35 -7.72
N ILE A 366 0.46 -1.06 -7.11
CA ILE A 366 1.48 -2.05 -6.75
C ILE A 366 1.85 -1.91 -5.28
N GLN A 367 2.43 -2.96 -4.72
CA GLN A 367 2.92 -2.98 -3.35
C GLN A 367 4.29 -3.65 -3.25
N ARG A 368 5.02 -3.38 -2.17
CA ARG A 368 6.30 -4.00 -1.84
C ARG A 368 6.65 -3.78 -0.36
N GLY A 369 7.62 -4.54 0.15
CA GLY A 369 8.25 -4.28 1.44
C GLY A 369 9.68 -3.74 1.28
N SER A 370 10.01 -2.66 1.98
CA SER A 370 11.38 -2.35 2.37
C SER A 370 11.59 -2.80 3.81
N TRP A 371 12.83 -3.13 4.19
CA TRP A 371 13.10 -3.60 5.54
C TRP A 371 14.47 -3.17 6.07
N GLY A 372 14.57 -3.10 7.39
CA GLY A 372 15.79 -2.90 8.17
C GLY A 372 15.67 -3.61 9.52
N LEU A 373 16.75 -3.61 10.30
CA LEU A 373 16.74 -4.07 11.69
C LEU A 373 17.08 -2.89 12.58
N GLU A 374 16.24 -2.63 13.58
CA GLU A 374 16.37 -1.48 14.46
C GLU A 374 16.35 -1.92 15.93
N VAL A 375 17.09 -1.19 16.76
CA VAL A 375 16.91 -1.24 18.22
C VAL A 375 15.62 -0.51 18.57
N SER A 376 14.75 -1.14 19.36
CA SER A 376 13.40 -0.65 19.71
C SER A 376 12.51 -0.44 18.47
N GLU A 377 11.56 0.49 18.53
CA GLU A 377 10.61 0.80 17.46
C GLU A 377 10.68 2.28 17.02
N PRO A 378 11.85 2.76 16.53
CA PRO A 378 11.99 4.17 16.16
C PRO A 378 11.11 4.49 14.95
N LEU A 379 10.08 5.31 15.18
CA LEU A 379 9.16 5.73 14.12
C LEU A 379 9.80 6.81 13.24
N TYR A 380 10.18 7.94 13.84
CA TYR A 380 10.72 9.13 13.18
C TYR A 380 12.09 9.51 13.75
N LEU A 381 13.12 9.51 12.91
CA LEU A 381 14.48 9.93 13.25
C LEU A 381 14.96 10.95 12.21
N PRO A 382 14.81 12.27 12.44
CA PRO A 382 15.31 13.28 11.51
C PRO A 382 16.84 13.25 11.41
N PRO A 383 17.44 13.88 10.40
CA PRO A 383 18.90 13.98 10.28
C PRO A 383 19.54 14.49 11.58
N GLY A 384 20.55 13.78 12.08
CA GLY A 384 21.26 14.14 13.30
C GLY A 384 20.58 13.73 14.62
N HIS A 385 19.43 13.04 14.57
CA HIS A 385 18.77 12.56 15.79
C HIS A 385 19.70 11.62 16.61
N PRO A 386 19.82 11.79 17.94
CA PRO A 386 20.78 11.02 18.76
C PRO A 386 20.65 9.50 18.65
N HIS A 387 19.42 9.00 18.46
CA HIS A 387 19.17 7.56 18.25
C HIS A 387 19.92 6.98 17.02
N LEU A 388 20.25 7.80 16.01
CA LEU A 388 21.04 7.35 14.87
C LEU A 388 22.48 6.98 15.27
N LEU A 389 22.99 7.50 16.40
CA LEU A 389 24.31 7.13 16.93
C LEU A 389 24.37 5.67 17.36
N LEU A 390 23.23 5.06 17.72
CA LEU A 390 23.17 3.63 18.03
C LEU A 390 23.61 2.77 16.84
N ARG A 391 23.51 3.29 15.62
CA ARG A 391 23.96 2.58 14.41
C ARG A 391 25.47 2.59 14.20
N GLN A 392 26.19 3.39 14.97
CA GLN A 392 27.64 3.57 14.82
C GLN A 392 28.46 2.62 15.71
N SER A 393 27.82 1.86 16.61
CA SER A 393 28.51 0.95 17.53
C SER A 393 27.64 -0.27 17.86
N GLN A 394 28.29 -1.42 18.09
CA GLN A 394 27.62 -2.62 18.61
C GLN A 394 27.62 -2.57 20.14
N CYS A 395 26.42 -2.49 20.74
CA CYS A 395 26.25 -2.46 22.20
C CYS A 395 26.42 -3.88 22.78
N PRO A 396 27.38 -4.13 23.70
CA PRO A 396 27.62 -5.48 24.26
C PRO A 396 26.47 -6.04 25.08
N THR A 397 25.61 -5.18 25.63
CA THR A 397 24.48 -5.57 26.48
C THR A 397 23.15 -5.62 25.72
N LEU A 398 23.16 -5.41 24.39
CA LEU A 398 21.96 -5.47 23.57
C LEU A 398 21.36 -6.88 23.59
N THR A 399 20.07 -6.98 23.87
CA THR A 399 19.35 -8.26 23.93
C THR A 399 18.52 -8.52 22.67
N PRO A 400 18.25 -9.79 22.30
CA PRO A 400 17.37 -10.13 21.19
C PRO A 400 15.99 -9.48 21.23
N SER A 401 15.39 -9.31 22.41
CA SER A 401 14.07 -8.70 22.60
C SER A 401 14.00 -7.21 22.30
N GLU A 402 15.16 -6.53 22.27
CA GLU A 402 15.25 -5.11 21.94
C GLU A 402 15.40 -4.88 20.43
N ILE A 403 15.53 -5.94 19.63
CA ILE A 403 15.81 -5.83 18.19
C ILE A 403 14.54 -6.18 17.42
N ASN A 404 14.13 -5.27 16.56
CA ASN A 404 12.95 -5.42 15.74
C ASN A 404 13.31 -5.41 14.25
N LEU A 405 12.67 -6.30 13.49
CA LEU A 405 12.50 -6.10 12.07
C LEU A 405 11.55 -4.92 11.87
N ARG A 406 12.07 -3.87 11.23
CA ARG A 406 11.26 -2.80 10.68
C ARG A 406 10.92 -3.13 9.24
N VAL A 407 9.64 -3.19 8.90
CA VAL A 407 9.14 -3.25 7.53
C VAL A 407 8.44 -1.95 7.20
N ASP A 408 8.91 -1.23 6.19
CA ASP A 408 8.12 -0.19 5.54
C ASP A 408 7.31 -0.89 4.45
N TRP A 409 6.04 -1.21 4.74
CA TRP A 409 5.13 -1.78 3.77
C TRP A 409 4.61 -0.66 2.88
N GLN A 410 4.95 -0.70 1.60
CA GLN A 410 4.82 0.39 0.66
C GLN A 410 3.80 0.04 -0.42
N THR A 411 2.97 1.01 -0.78
CA THR A 411 2.21 0.95 -2.03
C THR A 411 2.50 2.15 -2.91
N LEU A 412 2.31 1.95 -4.21
CA LEU A 412 2.41 3.00 -5.21
C LEU A 412 1.14 2.95 -6.06
N ARG A 413 0.50 4.09 -6.25
CA ARG A 413 -0.70 4.21 -7.09
C ARG A 413 -0.76 5.55 -7.81
N ARG A 414 -1.37 5.57 -9.00
CA ARG A 414 -1.74 6.81 -9.67
C ARG A 414 -3.16 7.21 -9.28
N LEU A 415 -3.35 8.49 -8.99
CA LEU A 415 -4.67 9.08 -8.76
C LEU A 415 -5.34 9.44 -10.10
N PRO A 416 -6.62 9.09 -10.32
CA PRO A 416 -7.26 9.23 -11.62
C PRO A 416 -7.49 10.67 -12.09
N LEU A 417 -7.80 11.63 -11.21
CA LEU A 417 -8.12 13.01 -11.57
C LEU A 417 -6.88 13.87 -11.70
N SER A 418 -6.04 13.95 -10.66
CA SER A 418 -4.82 14.76 -10.66
C SER A 418 -3.70 14.15 -11.52
N GLY A 419 -3.71 12.83 -11.71
CA GLY A 419 -2.61 12.09 -12.32
C GLY A 419 -1.39 11.96 -11.40
N SER A 420 -1.45 12.44 -10.16
CA SER A 420 -0.40 12.32 -9.16
C SER A 420 -0.04 10.86 -8.91
N ILE A 421 1.22 10.57 -8.63
CA ILE A 421 1.63 9.27 -8.11
C ILE A 421 1.80 9.39 -6.60
N VAL A 422 1.11 8.52 -5.87
CA VAL A 422 1.17 8.46 -4.40
C VAL A 422 1.98 7.24 -4.01
N PHE A 423 3.05 7.50 -3.28
CA PHE A 423 3.81 6.52 -2.53
C PHE A 423 3.31 6.55 -1.09
N ASN A 424 2.58 5.54 -0.67
CA ASN A 424 2.19 5.38 0.74
C ASN A 424 3.05 4.31 1.40
N PHE A 425 3.28 4.44 2.70
CA PHE A 425 3.88 3.36 3.45
C PHE A 425 3.52 3.36 4.93
N LYS A 426 3.59 2.17 5.52
CA LYS A 426 3.42 1.94 6.96
C LYS A 426 4.67 1.31 7.54
N ALA A 427 5.23 1.92 8.58
CA ALA A 427 6.30 1.34 9.37
C ALA A 427 5.73 0.33 10.37
N LEU A 428 6.11 -0.94 10.20
CA LEU A 428 5.73 -2.07 11.02
C LEU A 428 6.96 -2.59 11.76
N PHE A 429 6.77 -2.98 13.02
CA PHE A 429 7.84 -3.51 13.85
C PHE A 429 7.47 -4.93 14.30
N THR A 430 8.42 -5.85 14.20
CA THR A 430 8.27 -7.21 14.69
C THR A 430 9.54 -7.63 15.43
N PRO A 431 9.47 -8.05 16.70
CA PRO A 431 10.63 -8.55 17.42
C PRO A 431 11.29 -9.71 16.67
N VAL A 432 12.61 -9.69 16.53
CA VAL A 432 13.34 -10.77 15.82
C VAL A 432 13.20 -12.13 16.52
N THR A 433 12.83 -12.12 17.81
CA THR A 433 12.50 -13.32 18.57
C THR A 433 11.26 -14.05 18.04
N GLU A 434 10.36 -13.36 17.33
CA GLU A 434 9.21 -14.01 16.70
C GLU A 434 9.61 -14.96 15.57
N PHE A 435 10.82 -14.85 15.00
CA PHE A 435 11.21 -15.66 13.84
C PHE A 435 11.46 -17.13 14.21
N ARG A 436 11.57 -17.43 15.51
CA ARG A 436 11.86 -18.76 16.02
C ARG A 436 10.91 -19.83 15.48
N ASP A 437 9.63 -19.52 15.34
CA ASP A 437 8.59 -20.41 14.84
C ASP A 437 8.08 -20.03 13.43
N GLU A 438 8.89 -19.31 12.65
CA GLU A 438 8.56 -18.90 11.26
C GLU A 438 9.42 -19.68 10.26
N PRO A 439 8.88 -20.74 9.63
CA PRO A 439 9.66 -21.65 8.81
C PRO A 439 10.48 -20.95 7.72
N GLY A 440 11.81 -21.16 7.75
CA GLY A 440 12.75 -20.67 6.74
C GLY A 440 13.12 -19.19 6.84
N VAL A 441 12.42 -18.41 7.67
CA VAL A 441 12.70 -16.98 7.84
C VAL A 441 14.06 -16.72 8.52
N PRO A 442 14.44 -17.40 9.62
CA PRO A 442 15.73 -17.19 10.25
C PRO A 442 16.90 -17.48 9.31
N GLY A 443 16.90 -18.63 8.63
CA GLY A 443 17.93 -19.03 7.68
C GLY A 443 18.09 -18.04 6.54
N LEU A 444 16.97 -17.64 5.90
CA LEU A 444 17.01 -16.66 4.81
C LEU A 444 17.54 -15.30 5.29
N CYS A 445 17.05 -14.79 6.43
CA CYS A 445 17.49 -13.50 6.95
C CYS A 445 18.98 -13.52 7.32
N ALA A 446 19.45 -14.55 8.04
CA ALA A 446 20.87 -14.73 8.36
C ALA A 446 21.73 -14.79 7.10
N HIS A 447 21.29 -15.53 6.08
CA HIS A 447 21.99 -15.61 4.80
C HIS A 447 22.11 -14.25 4.11
N VAL A 448 21.02 -13.47 4.09
CA VAL A 448 21.03 -12.11 3.52
C VAL A 448 21.99 -11.19 4.28
N LEU A 449 22.02 -11.26 5.61
CA LEU A 449 22.93 -10.45 6.44
C LEU A 449 24.41 -10.81 6.17
N ARG A 450 24.72 -12.10 6.01
CA ARG A 450 26.09 -12.59 5.76
C ARG A 450 26.59 -12.32 4.34
N HIS A 451 25.72 -12.50 3.35
CA HIS A 451 26.14 -12.65 1.95
C HIS A 451 25.54 -11.58 1.03
N GLY A 452 24.66 -10.71 1.54
CA GLY A 452 24.10 -9.60 0.78
C GLY A 452 25.19 -8.71 0.19
N LYS A 453 24.92 -8.12 -0.99
CA LYS A 453 25.85 -7.20 -1.65
C LYS A 453 26.29 -6.11 -0.66
N ARG A 454 27.60 -6.01 -0.41
CA ARG A 454 28.20 -5.16 0.64
C ARG A 454 27.68 -3.72 0.66
N GLU A 455 27.55 -3.09 -0.51
CA GLU A 455 27.06 -1.70 -0.63
C GLU A 455 25.60 -1.56 -0.17
N ILE A 456 24.78 -2.57 -0.44
CA ILE A 456 23.37 -2.59 -0.06
C ILE A 456 23.23 -2.84 1.43
N MET A 457 24.04 -3.75 1.99
CA MET A 457 24.04 -4.01 3.44
C MET A 457 24.54 -2.80 4.21
N ARG A 458 25.57 -2.08 3.71
CA ARG A 458 26.00 -0.80 4.27
C ARG A 458 24.89 0.26 4.21
N TYR A 459 24.15 0.34 3.12
CA TYR A 459 23.02 1.26 2.99
C TYR A 459 21.84 0.90 3.92
N LYS A 460 21.57 -0.41 4.11
CA LYS A 460 20.57 -0.90 5.06
C LYS A 460 20.96 -0.69 6.53
N ASP A 461 22.25 -0.48 6.78
CA ASP A 461 22.79 -0.04 8.07
C ASP A 461 22.48 -1.00 9.24
N THR A 462 22.50 -2.31 8.96
CA THR A 462 22.15 -3.38 9.93
C THR A 462 23.31 -3.76 10.87
N TRP A 463 24.53 -3.30 10.59
CA TRP A 463 25.75 -3.75 11.28
C TRP A 463 25.67 -3.65 12.81
N HIS A 464 25.06 -2.59 13.33
CA HIS A 464 24.95 -2.31 14.75
C HIS A 464 24.20 -3.36 15.58
N VAL A 465 23.42 -4.23 14.95
CA VAL A 465 22.69 -5.33 15.61
C VAL A 465 23.20 -6.73 15.22
N GLU A 466 24.05 -6.84 14.20
CA GLU A 466 24.44 -8.13 13.60
C GLU A 466 25.18 -9.07 14.56
N HIS A 467 25.91 -8.54 15.57
CA HIS A 467 26.59 -9.35 16.59
C HIS A 467 25.62 -10.14 17.47
N VAL A 468 24.36 -9.70 17.58
CA VAL A 468 23.29 -10.40 18.31
C VAL A 468 22.39 -11.17 17.37
N VAL A 469 21.92 -10.53 16.30
CA VAL A 469 20.88 -11.10 15.43
C VAL A 469 21.40 -12.27 14.63
N VAL A 470 22.62 -12.20 14.10
CA VAL A 470 23.10 -13.27 13.21
C VAL A 470 23.28 -14.60 13.95
N PRO A 471 23.97 -14.67 15.11
CA PRO A 471 24.06 -15.92 15.88
C PRO A 471 22.69 -16.44 16.35
N LEU A 472 21.77 -15.53 16.71
CA LEU A 472 20.41 -15.87 17.11
C LEU A 472 19.64 -16.57 15.98
N LEU A 473 19.65 -15.98 14.79
CA LEU A 473 18.93 -16.50 13.63
C LEU A 473 19.54 -17.82 13.13
N GLU A 474 20.87 -17.94 13.12
CA GLU A 474 21.54 -19.22 12.83
C GLU A 474 21.16 -20.30 13.87
N GLY A 475 20.93 -19.92 15.13
CA GLY A 475 20.43 -20.80 16.17
C GLY A 475 18.98 -21.24 15.93
N TYR A 476 18.09 -20.30 15.59
CA TYR A 476 16.70 -20.60 15.26
C TYR A 476 16.57 -21.47 14.01
N ASP A 477 17.39 -21.24 12.99
CA ASP A 477 17.41 -22.05 11.77
C ASP A 477 17.73 -23.52 12.09
N ARG A 478 18.79 -23.78 12.88
CA ARG A 478 19.11 -25.14 13.37
C ARG A 478 17.97 -25.75 14.19
N GLU A 479 17.38 -24.97 15.10
CA GLU A 479 16.27 -25.42 15.92
C GLU A 479 15.04 -25.80 15.08
N GLN A 480 14.75 -25.04 14.00
CA GLN A 480 13.65 -25.35 13.09
C GLN A 480 13.89 -26.66 12.34
N VAL A 481 15.12 -26.91 11.88
CA VAL A 481 15.48 -28.17 11.21
C VAL A 481 15.40 -29.35 12.19
N GLU A 482 15.95 -29.22 13.39
CA GLU A 482 15.88 -30.28 14.43
C GLU A 482 14.44 -30.64 14.81
N LYS A 483 13.53 -29.66 14.80
CA LYS A 483 12.11 -29.86 15.08
C LYS A 483 11.28 -30.29 13.88
N GLY A 484 11.88 -30.40 12.69
CA GLY A 484 11.18 -30.69 11.44
C GLY A 484 10.20 -29.59 11.00
N LEU A 485 10.39 -28.35 11.46
CA LEU A 485 9.61 -27.18 11.02
C LEU A 485 10.08 -26.66 9.67
N TRP A 486 11.34 -26.90 9.31
CA TRP A 486 11.94 -26.47 8.06
C TRP A 486 12.83 -27.55 7.47
N ASP A 487 12.90 -27.60 6.15
CA ASP A 487 13.77 -28.53 5.44
C ASP A 487 15.22 -28.04 5.47
N GLY A 488 16.11 -28.83 6.08
CA GLY A 488 17.54 -28.51 6.21
C GLY A 488 18.31 -28.59 4.89
N GLU A 489 17.73 -29.19 3.83
CA GLU A 489 18.33 -29.24 2.49
C GLU A 489 17.98 -28.00 1.63
N TRP A 490 17.43 -26.95 2.24
CA TRP A 490 17.03 -25.73 1.54
C TRP A 490 18.23 -24.94 1.00
N GLU A 491 18.25 -24.73 -0.32
CA GLU A 491 19.15 -23.77 -0.95
C GLU A 491 18.69 -22.33 -0.70
N PRO A 492 19.60 -21.39 -0.38
CA PRO A 492 19.26 -19.98 -0.21
C PRO A 492 18.52 -19.42 -1.43
N LYS A 493 17.24 -19.09 -1.25
CA LYS A 493 16.39 -18.46 -2.26
C LYS A 493 15.30 -17.61 -1.60
N THR A 494 14.62 -16.78 -2.37
CA THR A 494 13.42 -16.10 -1.83
C THR A 494 12.36 -17.16 -1.49
N LEU A 495 11.71 -17.05 -0.32
CA LEU A 495 10.63 -17.97 0.08
C LEU A 495 9.49 -17.92 -0.95
N GLU A 496 8.85 -19.07 -1.18
CA GLU A 496 7.80 -19.21 -2.20
C GLU A 496 6.58 -18.33 -1.90
N GLU A 497 6.24 -18.20 -0.62
CA GLU A 497 5.15 -17.36 -0.13
C GLU A 497 5.57 -15.90 0.08
N SER A 498 6.77 -15.47 -0.34
CA SER A 498 7.24 -14.09 -0.17
C SER A 498 6.16 -13.07 -0.62
N PRO A 499 5.84 -12.06 0.21
CA PRO A 499 6.59 -11.58 1.37
C PRO A 499 6.23 -12.28 2.68
N TRP A 500 5.55 -13.42 2.67
CA TRP A 500 5.18 -14.19 3.85
C TRP A 500 6.07 -15.43 4.00
N PHE A 501 5.64 -16.35 4.87
CA PHE A 501 6.29 -17.62 5.18
C PHE A 501 5.22 -18.71 5.38
N PRO A 502 5.59 -19.99 5.24
CA PRO A 502 4.63 -21.08 5.41
C PRO A 502 3.92 -21.05 6.77
N GLY A 503 2.58 -21.11 6.74
CA GLY A 503 1.74 -21.08 7.95
C GLY A 503 1.51 -19.68 8.55
N TRP A 504 1.87 -18.60 7.85
CA TRP A 504 1.72 -17.24 8.36
C TRP A 504 0.28 -16.87 8.73
N GLU A 505 -0.72 -17.29 7.95
CA GLU A 505 -2.14 -16.97 8.21
C GLU A 505 -2.60 -17.56 9.54
N GLU A 506 -2.23 -18.81 9.84
CA GLU A 506 -2.57 -19.47 11.09
C GLU A 506 -1.91 -18.77 12.28
N LYS A 507 -0.61 -18.44 12.19
CA LYS A 507 0.09 -17.68 13.23
C LYS A 507 -0.57 -16.33 13.46
N TRP A 508 -0.89 -15.60 12.39
CA TRP A 508 -1.49 -14.27 12.44
C TRP A 508 -2.91 -14.28 13.05
N HIS A 509 -3.75 -15.27 12.71
CA HIS A 509 -5.06 -15.44 13.33
C HIS A 509 -4.94 -15.81 14.82
N ARG A 510 -4.05 -16.75 15.16
CA ARG A 510 -3.80 -17.16 16.55
C ARG A 510 -3.33 -15.99 17.42
N GLN A 511 -2.45 -15.13 16.91
CA GLN A 511 -1.97 -13.93 17.61
C GLN A 511 -3.07 -12.89 17.87
N GLN A 512 -4.14 -12.92 17.08
CA GLN A 512 -5.33 -12.10 17.26
C GLN A 512 -6.38 -12.79 18.13
N GLY A 513 -6.15 -14.04 18.54
CA GLY A 513 -6.98 -14.86 19.42
C GLY A 513 -8.14 -15.58 18.74
N PHE A 514 -7.96 -15.95 17.46
CA PHE A 514 -8.87 -16.81 16.70
C PHE A 514 -8.39 -18.26 16.65
#